data_AF-A0A4R5EKV0-F1
#
_entry.id   AF-A0A4R5EKV0-F1
#
_cell.length_a   1.000
_cell.length_b   1.000
_cell.length_c   1.000
_cell.angle_alpha   90.00
_cell.angle_beta   90.00
_cell.angle_gamma   90.00
#
_symmetry.space_group_name_H-M   'P 1'
#
loop_
_entity.id
_entity.type
_entity.pdbx_description
1 polymer ?
#
loop_
_entity_poly.entity_id
_entity_poly.type
_entity_poly.pdbx_seq_one_letter_code
_entity_poly.pdbx_strand_id
1 'polypeptide(L)'
;MRHGTLAGAELQDLRRLRGLSRTTLAALARVHPHTIRYWERKATVDLRGYAPDRILRALGLAGQSRRGTYPGPRFSGFFASITRARDGGLVQTDLPAVTTRTNWRCGARTRKGTPCRAKALPGKTRCRFHGGLSTGPKTREGRDRIAEAQRRRWARWRVEQRRPEKT
;
A
#
# COMPACT_ATOMS: atom_id res chain seq x y z
N MET A 1 13.44 -22.12 25.28
CA MET A 1 12.19 -22.78 24.83
C MET A 1 12.28 -23.00 23.34
N ARG A 2 12.35 -24.26 22.88
CA ARG A 2 12.59 -24.59 21.46
C ARG A 2 11.48 -23.97 20.61
N HIS A 3 11.86 -23.04 19.74
CA HIS A 3 10.93 -22.47 18.77
C HIS A 3 10.68 -23.51 17.67
N GLY A 4 9.88 -24.54 17.96
CA GLY A 4 9.58 -25.61 17.02
C GLY A 4 9.04 -25.05 15.70
N THR A 5 9.74 -25.34 14.62
CA THR A 5 9.27 -25.17 13.25
C THR A 5 8.39 -26.37 12.93
N LEU A 6 7.12 -26.15 12.59
CA LEU A 6 6.21 -27.22 12.17
C LEU A 6 6.26 -27.34 10.65
N ALA A 7 6.52 -28.54 10.14
CA ALA A 7 6.48 -28.82 8.70
C ALA A 7 5.04 -29.09 8.22
N GLY A 8 4.78 -28.86 6.94
CA GLY A 8 3.47 -29.16 6.35
C GLY A 8 3.13 -30.66 6.38
N ALA A 9 4.15 -31.52 6.26
CA ALA A 9 3.99 -32.97 6.39
C ALA A 9 3.49 -33.36 7.80
N GLU A 10 4.03 -32.74 8.85
CA GLU A 10 3.59 -32.98 10.23
C GLU A 10 2.12 -32.56 10.43
N LEU A 11 1.68 -31.46 9.81
CA LEU A 11 0.25 -31.08 9.81
C LEU A 11 -0.62 -32.13 9.11
N GLN A 12 -0.14 -32.69 8.00
CA GLN A 12 -0.87 -33.73 7.27
C GLN A 12 -1.00 -34.99 8.11
N ASP A 13 0.05 -35.38 8.82
CA ASP A 13 0.05 -36.56 9.70
C ASP A 13 -0.84 -36.33 10.92
N LEU A 14 -0.78 -35.15 11.55
CA LEU A 14 -1.68 -34.77 12.63
C LEU A 14 -3.15 -34.82 12.21
N ARG A 15 -3.48 -34.36 10.99
CA ARG A 15 -4.84 -34.46 10.46
C ARG A 15 -5.25 -35.93 10.28
N ARG A 16 -4.36 -36.76 9.71
CA ARG A 16 -4.61 -38.19 9.48
C ARG A 16 -4.76 -38.98 10.78
N LEU A 17 -3.93 -38.71 11.78
CA LEU A 17 -4.01 -39.30 13.11
C LEU A 17 -5.34 -39.02 13.80
N ARG A 18 -5.95 -37.87 13.52
CA ARG A 18 -7.30 -37.51 14.00
C ARG A 18 -8.43 -38.04 13.12
N GLY A 19 -8.14 -38.83 12.10
CA GLY A 19 -9.14 -39.37 11.18
C GLY A 19 -9.87 -38.32 10.33
N LEU A 20 -9.33 -37.10 10.23
CA LEU A 20 -10.01 -35.99 9.56
C LEU A 20 -9.69 -35.97 8.06
N SER A 21 -10.73 -35.88 7.23
CA SER A 21 -10.54 -35.51 5.82
C SER A 21 -10.10 -34.04 5.71
N ARG A 22 -9.50 -33.64 4.57
CA ARG A 22 -9.14 -32.24 4.33
C ARG A 22 -10.37 -31.32 4.39
N THR A 23 -11.49 -31.77 3.84
CA THR A 23 -12.75 -31.02 3.83
C THR A 23 -13.32 -30.87 5.24
N THR A 24 -13.27 -31.93 6.05
CA THR A 24 -13.72 -31.92 7.45
C THR A 24 -12.88 -30.97 8.29
N LEU A 25 -11.55 -31.03 8.17
CA LEU A 25 -10.66 -30.10 8.88
C LEU A 25 -10.89 -28.65 8.42
N ALA A 26 -11.10 -28.43 7.13
CA ALA A 26 -11.37 -27.11 6.58
C ALA A 26 -12.67 -26.50 7.13
N ALA A 27 -13.73 -27.32 7.24
CA ALA A 27 -14.99 -26.92 7.86
C ALA A 27 -14.80 -26.54 9.35
N LEU A 28 -14.10 -27.38 10.13
CA LEU A 28 -13.79 -27.11 11.54
C LEU A 28 -12.94 -25.83 11.72
N ALA A 29 -11.96 -25.62 10.84
CA ALA A 29 -11.10 -24.45 10.87
C ALA A 29 -11.73 -23.18 10.25
N ARG A 30 -12.91 -23.29 9.62
CA ARG A 30 -13.59 -22.22 8.86
C ARG A 30 -12.69 -21.62 7.77
N VAL A 31 -12.02 -22.49 7.01
CA VAL A 31 -11.18 -22.13 5.85
C VAL A 31 -11.55 -22.96 4.63
N HIS A 32 -11.08 -22.59 3.44
CA HIS A 32 -11.32 -23.38 2.23
C HIS A 32 -10.46 -24.66 2.21
N PRO A 33 -10.93 -25.82 1.72
CA PRO A 33 -10.14 -27.06 1.65
C PRO A 33 -8.79 -26.94 0.91
N HIS A 34 -8.71 -26.09 -0.13
CA HIS A 34 -7.44 -25.78 -0.80
C HIS A 34 -6.42 -25.11 0.11
N THR A 35 -6.85 -24.35 1.13
CA THR A 35 -5.96 -23.76 2.12
C THR A 35 -5.25 -24.85 2.93
N ILE A 36 -5.97 -25.91 3.32
CA ILE A 36 -5.36 -27.08 4.00
C ILE A 36 -4.34 -27.75 3.10
N ARG A 37 -4.71 -28.06 1.85
CA ARG A 37 -3.80 -28.67 0.86
C ARG A 37 -2.55 -27.82 0.61
N TYR A 38 -2.70 -26.49 0.58
CA TYR A 38 -1.59 -25.56 0.40
C TYR A 38 -0.59 -25.65 1.56
N TRP A 39 -1.07 -25.59 2.80
CA TRP A 39 -0.20 -25.61 3.99
C TRP A 39 0.44 -26.98 4.24
N GLU A 40 -0.25 -28.08 3.93
CA GLU A 40 0.34 -29.43 4.02
C GLU A 40 1.54 -29.63 3.08
N ARG A 41 1.58 -28.92 1.94
CA ARG A 41 2.70 -29.01 0.98
C ARG A 41 3.89 -28.11 1.30
N LYS A 42 3.79 -27.25 2.32
CA LYS A 42 4.87 -26.31 2.64
C LYS A 42 5.95 -27.04 3.45
N ALA A 43 7.21 -26.80 3.11
CA ALA A 43 8.35 -27.29 3.88
C ALA A 43 8.30 -26.81 5.34
N THR A 44 7.90 -25.56 5.54
CA THR A 44 7.72 -24.95 6.87
C THR A 44 6.41 -24.17 6.92
N VAL A 45 5.67 -24.33 8.00
CA VAL A 45 4.40 -23.63 8.25
C VAL A 45 4.66 -22.39 9.11
N ASP A 46 4.23 -21.23 8.62
CA ASP A 46 4.27 -20.00 9.41
C ASP A 46 3.16 -19.97 10.47
N LEU A 47 3.54 -20.29 11.72
CA LEU A 47 2.63 -20.34 12.87
C LEU A 47 2.08 -18.96 13.30
N ARG A 48 2.54 -17.86 12.67
CA ARG A 48 2.00 -16.50 12.89
C ARG A 48 0.82 -16.19 11.97
N GLY A 49 0.66 -16.96 10.88
CA GLY A 49 -0.35 -16.74 9.85
C GLY A 49 -1.78 -17.02 10.34
N TYR A 50 -2.75 -16.38 9.68
CA TYR A 50 -4.18 -16.55 9.98
C TYR A 50 -4.66 -18.00 9.81
N ALA A 51 -4.31 -18.62 8.68
CA ALA A 51 -4.78 -19.96 8.37
C ALA A 51 -4.11 -21.04 9.25
N PRO A 52 -2.78 -21.06 9.46
CA PRO A 52 -2.16 -21.99 10.40
C PRO A 52 -2.72 -21.91 11.83
N ASP A 53 -2.97 -20.71 12.36
CA ASP A 53 -3.62 -20.53 13.68
C ASP A 53 -4.98 -21.26 13.76
N ARG A 54 -5.80 -21.08 12.73
CA ARG A 54 -7.13 -21.71 12.68
C ARG A 54 -7.06 -23.23 12.55
N ILE A 55 -6.13 -23.72 11.73
CA ILE A 55 -5.87 -25.15 11.54
C ILE A 55 -5.40 -25.79 12.86
N LEU A 56 -4.43 -25.17 13.54
CA LEU A 56 -3.90 -25.66 14.81
C LEU A 56 -4.97 -25.68 15.90
N ARG A 57 -5.81 -24.64 16.00
CA ARG A 57 -6.95 -24.63 16.93
C ARG A 57 -7.93 -25.76 16.64
N ALA A 58 -8.25 -26.01 15.37
CA ALA A 58 -9.14 -27.11 14.98
C ALA A 58 -8.54 -28.50 15.28
N LEU A 59 -7.20 -28.62 15.28
CA LEU A 59 -6.49 -29.83 15.68
C LEU A 59 -6.27 -29.95 17.21
N GLY A 60 -6.72 -28.96 18.00
CA GLY A 60 -6.50 -28.93 19.45
C GLY A 60 -5.09 -28.49 19.88
N LEU A 61 -4.29 -27.94 18.96
CA LEU A 61 -2.91 -27.49 19.16
C LEU A 61 -2.81 -25.97 19.27
N ALA A 62 -3.82 -25.33 19.88
CA ALA A 62 -3.88 -23.87 20.00
C ALA A 62 -2.62 -23.26 20.65
N GLY A 63 -1.97 -23.98 21.58
CA GLY A 63 -0.75 -23.55 22.26
C GLY A 63 0.50 -23.48 21.35
N GLN A 64 0.46 -24.05 20.15
CA GLN A 64 1.54 -23.91 19.16
C GLN A 64 1.37 -22.69 18.25
N SER A 65 0.17 -22.10 18.20
CA SER A 65 -0.09 -20.89 17.44
C SER A 65 0.70 -19.72 18.01
N ARG A 66 1.34 -18.95 17.14
CA ARG A 66 2.06 -17.71 17.51
C ARG A 66 1.38 -16.47 16.95
N ARG A 67 0.14 -16.61 16.48
CA ARG A 67 -0.64 -15.48 16.00
C ARG A 67 -0.88 -14.50 17.17
N GLY A 68 -0.45 -13.26 16.99
CA GLY A 68 -0.51 -12.23 18.04
C GLY A 68 0.74 -12.16 18.94
N THR A 69 1.59 -13.19 18.94
CA THR A 69 2.88 -13.16 19.62
C THR A 69 3.94 -12.61 18.67
N TYR A 70 4.06 -11.28 18.64
CA TYR A 70 5.19 -10.62 17.99
C TYR A 70 6.36 -10.61 18.97
N PRO A 71 7.49 -11.31 18.69
CA PRO A 71 8.67 -11.19 19.52
C PRO A 71 9.25 -9.78 19.34
N GLY A 72 8.83 -8.86 20.19
CA GLY A 72 9.53 -7.59 20.42
C GLY A 72 10.42 -7.74 21.65
N PRO A 73 11.65 -7.19 21.66
CA PRO A 73 12.34 -6.96 22.93
C PRO A 73 11.43 -6.07 23.78
N ARG A 74 11.23 -6.46 25.06
CA ARG A 74 10.39 -5.80 26.08
C ARG A 74 10.07 -4.32 25.73
N PHE A 75 8.86 -4.04 25.24
CA PHE A 75 8.43 -2.68 24.91
C PHE A 75 7.38 -2.24 25.92
N SER A 76 7.80 -1.50 26.95
CA SER A 76 6.93 -0.60 27.73
C SER A 76 6.87 0.72 26.97
N GLY A 77 5.85 0.92 26.14
CA GLY A 77 5.74 2.14 25.35
C GLY A 77 4.34 2.33 24.80
N PHE A 78 3.75 3.48 25.13
CA PHE A 78 2.48 3.98 24.62
C PHE A 78 2.53 4.01 23.07
N PHE A 79 1.61 3.31 22.39
CA PHE A 79 1.54 3.36 20.94
C PHE A 79 1.05 4.73 20.47
N ALA A 80 1.93 5.54 19.88
CA ALA A 80 1.55 6.68 19.05
C ALA A 80 1.26 6.23 17.61
N SER A 81 0.27 5.36 17.42
CA SER A 81 -0.59 5.28 16.21
C SER A 81 -1.33 3.94 16.10
N ILE A 82 -2.62 4.03 15.77
CA ILE A 82 -3.57 2.92 15.56
C ILE A 82 -3.49 2.30 14.14
N THR A 83 -2.52 2.69 13.32
CA THR A 83 -2.49 2.29 11.90
C THR A 83 -1.60 1.06 11.71
N ARG A 84 -2.23 -0.12 11.56
CA ARG A 84 -1.56 -1.35 11.12
C ARG A 84 -0.98 -1.18 9.72
N ALA A 85 0.34 -1.16 9.60
CA ALA A 85 1.03 -1.22 8.32
C ALA A 85 0.74 -2.57 7.64
N ARG A 86 0.07 -2.52 6.48
CA ARG A 86 0.24 -3.54 5.44
C ARG A 86 1.59 -3.25 4.79
N ASP A 87 2.36 -4.31 4.58
CA ASP A 87 3.65 -4.34 3.88
C ASP A 87 4.82 -3.81 4.74
N GLY A 88 5.45 -4.76 5.45
CA GLY A 88 6.63 -4.51 6.26
C GLY A 88 7.83 -4.05 5.45
N GLY A 89 8.49 -3.01 5.93
CA GLY A 89 9.75 -2.52 5.40
C GLY A 89 9.99 -1.05 5.74
N LEU A 90 10.09 -0.71 7.03
CA LEU A 90 10.86 0.48 7.39
C LEU A 90 12.32 0.13 7.18
N VAL A 91 12.84 0.37 5.98
CA VAL A 91 14.26 0.62 5.84
C VAL A 91 14.51 1.92 6.60
N GLN A 92 15.08 1.81 7.80
CA GLN A 92 15.76 2.95 8.43
C GLN A 92 16.96 3.27 7.54
N THR A 93 16.75 4.15 6.58
CA THR A 93 17.83 4.90 5.96
C THR A 93 17.59 6.34 6.34
N ASP A 94 18.64 7.01 6.77
CA ASP A 94 18.67 8.44 7.10
C ASP A 94 18.53 9.31 5.83
N LEU A 95 17.77 8.82 4.83
CA LEU A 95 17.38 9.57 3.66
C LEU A 95 16.35 10.60 4.10
N PRO A 96 16.50 11.89 3.71
CA PRO A 96 15.49 12.89 4.00
C PRO A 96 14.17 12.36 3.46
N ALA A 97 13.17 12.25 4.33
CA ALA A 97 11.84 11.77 3.99
C ALA A 97 11.40 12.47 2.70
N VAL A 98 11.53 11.78 1.57
CA VAL A 98 10.77 12.13 0.37
C VAL A 98 9.36 11.88 0.82
N THR A 99 8.74 12.94 1.35
CA THR A 99 7.33 12.94 1.69
C THR A 99 6.62 12.63 0.39
N THR A 100 6.36 11.35 0.16
CA THR A 100 5.41 10.94 -0.86
C THR A 100 4.09 11.39 -0.27
N ARG A 101 3.74 12.67 -0.53
CA ARG A 101 2.43 13.26 -0.27
C ARG A 101 1.45 12.56 -1.21
N THR A 102 1.22 11.27 -0.97
CA THR A 102 0.45 10.34 -1.81
C THR A 102 -1.04 10.68 -1.83
N ASN A 103 -1.47 11.71 -1.10
CA ASN A 103 -2.87 12.03 -0.91
C ASN A 103 -3.21 13.52 -1.11
N TRP A 104 -2.48 14.24 -1.96
CA TRP A 104 -2.92 15.57 -2.37
C TRP A 104 -3.95 15.54 -3.49
N ARG A 105 -4.95 16.43 -3.38
CA ARG A 105 -5.93 16.68 -4.45
C ARG A 105 -5.31 17.59 -5.49
N CYS A 106 -5.68 17.39 -6.74
CA CYS A 106 -5.14 18.14 -7.88
C CYS A 106 -5.33 19.65 -7.77
N GLY A 107 -6.48 20.12 -7.29
CA GLY A 107 -6.76 21.55 -7.06
C GLY A 107 -6.76 22.45 -8.32
N ALA A 108 -6.68 21.90 -9.53
CA ALA A 108 -6.77 22.70 -10.76
C ALA A 108 -8.19 23.21 -10.96
N ARG A 109 -8.36 24.42 -11.47
CA ARG A 109 -9.69 24.98 -11.78
C ARG A 109 -10.32 24.16 -12.91
N THR A 110 -11.46 23.54 -12.61
CA THR A 110 -12.22 22.77 -13.60
C THR A 110 -13.04 23.71 -14.49
N ARG A 111 -13.63 23.18 -15.58
CA ARG A 111 -14.55 23.94 -16.44
C ARG A 111 -15.75 24.51 -15.68
N LYS A 112 -16.15 23.87 -14.56
CA LYS A 112 -17.22 24.34 -13.66
C LYS A 112 -16.76 25.43 -12.67
N GLY A 113 -15.53 25.91 -12.77
CA GLY A 113 -14.95 26.92 -11.86
C GLY A 113 -14.50 26.39 -10.50
N THR A 114 -14.85 25.15 -10.15
CA THR A 114 -14.48 24.52 -8.87
C THR A 114 -13.10 23.85 -8.91
N PRO A 115 -12.41 23.69 -7.77
CA PRO A 115 -11.12 23.01 -7.71
C PRO A 115 -11.24 21.50 -7.95
N CYS A 116 -10.32 20.93 -8.73
CA CYS A 116 -10.31 19.52 -9.06
C CYS A 116 -10.08 18.66 -7.81
N ARG A 117 -11.03 17.77 -7.53
CA ARG A 117 -11.02 16.87 -6.36
C ARG A 117 -10.29 15.55 -6.60
N ALA A 118 -9.87 15.28 -7.84
CA ALA A 118 -9.14 14.06 -8.21
C ALA A 118 -7.77 13.99 -7.52
N LYS A 119 -7.29 12.77 -7.27
CA LYS A 119 -5.95 12.55 -6.70
C LYS A 119 -4.88 13.04 -7.67
N ALA A 120 -3.88 13.74 -7.14
CA ALA A 120 -2.67 14.04 -7.87
C ALA A 120 -1.88 12.76 -8.14
N LEU A 121 -1.06 12.75 -9.19
CA LEU A 121 -0.16 11.63 -9.42
C LEU A 121 0.96 11.62 -8.36
N PRO A 122 1.47 10.45 -7.96
CA PRO A 122 2.60 10.36 -7.03
C PRO A 122 3.77 11.23 -7.49
N GLY A 123 4.34 12.02 -6.58
CA GLY A 123 5.45 12.94 -6.87
C GLY A 123 5.07 14.17 -7.70
N LYS A 124 3.79 14.39 -8.02
CA LYS A 124 3.30 15.53 -8.79
C LYS A 124 2.18 16.27 -8.08
N THR A 125 1.93 17.51 -8.48
CA THR A 125 0.88 18.36 -7.90
C THR A 125 -0.48 18.24 -8.60
N ARG A 126 -0.52 17.70 -9.82
CA ARG A 126 -1.75 17.63 -10.64
C ARG A 126 -2.12 16.18 -11.00
N CYS A 127 -3.40 15.97 -11.31
CA CYS A 127 -3.91 14.67 -11.76
C CYS A 127 -3.68 14.46 -13.26
N ARG A 128 -3.95 13.24 -13.74
CA ARG A 128 -3.87 12.87 -15.16
C ARG A 128 -4.55 13.85 -16.11
N PHE A 129 -5.71 14.40 -15.72
CA PHE A 129 -6.53 15.28 -16.57
C PHE A 129 -6.07 16.73 -16.60
N HIS A 130 -5.31 17.19 -15.60
CA HIS A 130 -4.86 18.58 -15.47
C HIS A 130 -3.34 18.70 -15.60
N GLY A 131 -2.75 17.96 -16.55
CA GLY A 131 -1.34 18.05 -16.88
C GLY A 131 -0.40 17.22 -16.00
N GLY A 132 -0.92 16.39 -15.09
CA GLY A 132 -0.10 15.49 -14.28
C GLY A 132 0.74 14.51 -15.12
N LEU A 133 0.25 14.06 -16.28
CA LEU A 133 1.06 13.23 -17.19
C LEU A 133 2.01 14.03 -18.07
N SER A 134 1.91 15.36 -18.10
CA SER A 134 2.82 16.18 -18.89
C SER A 134 4.23 16.11 -18.31
N THR A 135 5.21 16.02 -19.19
CA THR A 135 6.64 16.01 -18.88
C THR A 135 7.30 17.36 -19.15
N GLY A 136 6.60 18.29 -19.80
CA GLY A 136 7.15 19.57 -20.24
C GLY A 136 8.15 19.45 -21.40
N PRO A 137 8.66 20.58 -21.90
CA PRO A 137 9.66 20.61 -22.98
C PRO A 137 11.01 20.05 -22.51
N LYS A 138 11.51 19.01 -23.19
CA LYS A 138 12.80 18.40 -22.88
C LYS A 138 13.98 19.07 -23.59
N THR A 139 13.74 19.67 -24.76
CA THR A 139 14.77 20.32 -25.60
C THR A 139 14.89 21.82 -25.33
N ARG A 140 16.05 22.39 -25.65
CA ARG A 140 16.29 23.84 -25.56
C ARG A 140 15.34 24.62 -26.47
N GLU A 141 15.25 24.22 -27.74
CA GLU A 141 14.32 24.84 -28.71
C GLU A 141 12.86 24.81 -28.24
N GLY A 142 12.43 23.71 -27.61
CA GLY A 142 11.09 23.59 -27.06
C GLY A 142 10.83 24.56 -25.90
N ARG A 143 11.84 24.77 -25.04
CA ARG A 143 11.78 25.76 -23.95
C ARG A 143 11.75 27.18 -24.52
N ASP A 144 12.57 27.48 -25.53
CA ASP A 144 12.64 28.80 -26.16
C ASP A 144 11.32 29.17 -26.84
N ARG A 145 10.70 28.22 -27.54
CA ARG A 145 9.37 28.41 -28.15
C ARG A 145 8.30 28.74 -27.11
N ILE A 146 8.30 28.04 -25.97
CA ILE A 146 7.35 28.30 -24.87
C ILE A 146 7.64 29.66 -24.22
N ALA A 147 8.90 30.02 -24.02
CA ALA A 147 9.30 31.31 -23.47
C ALA A 147 8.88 32.48 -24.38
N GLU A 148 9.06 32.34 -25.70
CA GLU A 148 8.59 33.33 -26.67
C GLU A 148 7.06 33.47 -26.65
N ALA A 149 6.32 32.36 -26.65
CA ALA A 149 4.87 32.38 -26.54
C ALA A 149 4.39 33.11 -25.26
N GLN A 150 5.05 32.87 -24.12
CA GLN A 150 4.81 33.60 -22.87
C GLN A 150 5.08 35.10 -23.04
N ARG A 151 6.23 35.51 -23.59
CA ARG A 151 6.56 36.92 -23.83
C ARG A 151 5.48 37.62 -24.67
N ARG A 152 5.04 36.99 -25.76
CA ARG A 152 3.98 37.52 -26.63
C ARG A 152 2.65 37.66 -25.88
N ARG A 153 2.26 36.67 -25.08
CA ARG A 153 1.04 36.71 -24.24
C ARG A 153 1.07 37.89 -23.27
N TRP A 154 2.18 38.08 -22.55
CA TRP A 154 2.33 39.17 -21.57
C TRP A 154 2.42 40.54 -22.23
N ALA A 155 3.01 40.66 -23.41
CA ALA A 155 2.99 41.90 -24.18
C ALA A 155 1.55 42.32 -24.53
N ARG A 156 0.74 41.37 -25.05
CA ARG A 156 -0.69 41.62 -25.35
C ARG A 156 -1.48 42.02 -24.11
N TRP A 157 -1.31 41.31 -23.00
CA TRP A 157 -1.99 41.63 -21.75
C TRP A 157 -1.63 43.05 -21.27
N ARG A 158 -0.35 43.45 -21.32
CA ARG A 158 0.08 44.80 -20.94
C ARG A 158 -0.54 45.90 -21.80
N VAL A 159 -0.69 45.67 -23.10
CA VAL A 159 -1.37 46.62 -24.00
C VAL A 159 -2.84 46.74 -23.62
N GLU A 160 -3.52 45.61 -23.37
CA GLU A 160 -4.94 45.62 -22.99
C GLU A 160 -5.18 46.35 -21.66
N GLN A 161 -4.31 46.16 -20.66
CA GLN A 161 -4.39 46.89 -19.39
C GLN A 161 -4.14 48.40 -19.52
N ARG A 162 -3.44 48.84 -20.58
CA ARG A 162 -3.18 50.26 -20.85
C ARG A 162 -4.27 50.93 -21.66
N ARG A 163 -5.27 50.19 -22.16
CA ARG A 163 -6.39 50.79 -22.87
C ARG A 163 -7.24 51.57 -21.87
N PRO A 164 -7.51 52.87 -22.13
CA PRO A 164 -8.39 53.64 -21.26
C PRO A 164 -9.78 53.00 -21.23
N GLU A 165 -10.44 53.07 -20.07
CA GLU A 165 -11.83 52.63 -19.92
C GLU A 165 -12.70 53.35 -20.96
N LYS A 166 -13.53 52.57 -21.66
CA LYS A 166 -14.38 53.07 -22.73
C LYS A 166 -15.54 53.83 -22.08
N THR A 167 -15.44 55.16 -22.02
CA THR A 167 -16.54 56.09 -21.66
C THR A 167 -17.75 55.90 -22.56
#